data_AF-A0A543A6I4-F1
#
_entry.id   AF-A0A543A6I4-F1
#
_cell.length_a   1.000
_cell.length_b   1.000
_cell.length_c   1.000
_cell.angle_alpha   90.00
_cell.angle_beta   90.00
_cell.angle_gamma   90.00
#
_symmetry.space_group_name_H-M   'P 1'
#
loop_
_entity.id
_entity.type
_entity.pdbx_description
1 polymer ?
#
loop_
_entity_poly.entity_id
_entity_poly.type
_entity_poly.pdbx_seq_one_letter_code
_entity_poly.pdbx_strand_id
1 'polypeptide(L)'
;MSSEHAVPYPAGLILEGRRVVVVGGGRVAQRRVPALIAAGARVEVVSPSLTPALEGLLGSGEITWREARFSAEMLDGAWYVIAATQNAEVNEEVSAAAEERRIFCVRSDDGREATAWTPATGHDGDLTVAVLANRDPRRSAGVRDRILDGLRSGALIAPHERQRVPGVTLVGGGPGDPGLISVAGRKALMEADIVVADRLAPRELLSELPADVELVDVAKLPRGRSAQQEEINRIIVEAAKDGKAVARFKGGDNFIFGRGFEEVLACREAGVPVHVIPGLTSPVTVPGVAGIPVTHRGVAHEFTVISGHVPPDDPTSLTNWSAVAGLGGTLVLLMAVQNAPAIAAALIDGGRPGSTPVAVICDGTMPTERTVLATLETLEKTLGDEKVQPPAIIVIGEVVRVAHPDSF
;
A
#
# COMPACT_ATOMS: atom_id res chain seq x y z
N MET A 1 -20.18 -32.13 30.37
CA MET A 1 -20.20 -30.91 31.22
C MET A 1 -20.51 -29.74 30.30
N SER A 2 -21.59 -28.99 30.53
CA SER A 2 -21.96 -27.83 29.68
C SER A 2 -20.83 -26.80 29.67
N SER A 3 -20.31 -26.48 28.48
CA SER A 3 -19.17 -25.55 28.28
C SER A 3 -19.58 -24.07 28.29
N GLU A 4 -20.66 -23.72 28.98
CA GLU A 4 -21.28 -22.39 28.92
C GLU A 4 -20.31 -21.25 29.30
N HIS A 5 -19.24 -21.56 30.04
CA HIS A 5 -18.14 -20.65 30.40
C HIS A 5 -16.73 -21.09 29.93
N ALA A 6 -16.62 -22.03 28.98
CA ALA A 6 -15.31 -22.46 28.49
C ALA A 6 -14.57 -21.32 27.77
N VAL A 7 -13.33 -21.09 28.19
CA VAL A 7 -12.40 -20.17 27.54
C VAL A 7 -11.53 -21.00 26.59
N PRO A 8 -11.56 -20.76 25.28
CA PRO A 8 -10.76 -21.55 24.34
C PRO A 8 -9.29 -21.21 24.52
N TYR A 9 -8.43 -22.23 24.57
CA TYR A 9 -6.99 -22.03 24.54
C TYR A 9 -6.55 -21.85 23.07
N PRO A 10 -5.95 -20.71 22.69
CA PRO A 10 -5.48 -20.50 21.33
C PRO A 10 -4.23 -21.33 21.08
N ALA A 11 -4.34 -22.35 20.22
CA ALA A 11 -3.23 -23.17 19.76
C ALA A 11 -3.26 -23.30 18.24
N GLY A 12 -2.09 -23.14 17.61
CA GLY A 12 -1.92 -23.46 16.19
C GLY A 12 -1.76 -24.97 15.98
N LEU A 13 -2.50 -25.54 15.03
CA LEU A 13 -2.37 -26.95 14.66
C LEU A 13 -1.52 -27.09 13.41
N ILE A 14 -0.43 -27.85 13.48
CA ILE A 14 0.32 -28.29 12.30
C ILE A 14 -0.35 -29.55 11.77
N LEU A 15 -1.05 -29.46 10.63
CA LEU A 15 -1.83 -30.56 10.05
C LEU A 15 -1.14 -31.24 8.87
N GLU A 16 0.05 -30.79 8.49
CA GLU A 16 0.80 -31.33 7.35
C GLU A 16 0.97 -32.86 7.47
N GLY A 17 0.43 -33.59 6.48
CA GLY A 17 0.44 -35.05 6.42
C GLY A 17 -0.46 -35.75 7.45
N ARG A 18 -1.16 -35.03 8.34
CA ARG A 18 -2.01 -35.60 9.39
C ARG A 18 -3.39 -35.94 8.85
N ARG A 19 -3.94 -37.07 9.30
CA ARG A 19 -5.29 -37.50 8.93
C ARG A 19 -6.32 -36.63 9.65
N VAL A 20 -7.20 -35.98 8.88
CA VAL A 20 -8.31 -35.17 9.38
C VAL A 20 -9.61 -35.69 8.79
N VAL A 21 -10.59 -35.97 9.65
CA VAL A 21 -11.88 -36.53 9.23
C VAL A 21 -12.95 -35.44 9.23
N VAL A 22 -13.67 -35.29 8.12
CA VAL A 22 -14.83 -34.41 8.01
C VAL A 22 -16.08 -35.26 7.84
N VAL A 23 -16.97 -35.25 8.83
CA VAL A 23 -18.21 -36.01 8.80
C VAL A 23 -19.32 -35.14 8.23
N GLY A 24 -19.83 -35.53 7.07
CA GLY A 24 -20.80 -34.79 6.25
C GLY A 24 -20.21 -34.27 4.94
N GLY A 25 -20.95 -34.41 3.85
CA GLY A 25 -20.55 -33.99 2.51
C GLY A 25 -21.37 -32.82 1.96
N GLY A 26 -22.02 -32.05 2.83
CA GLY A 26 -22.87 -30.92 2.44
C GLY A 26 -22.14 -29.58 2.31
N ARG A 27 -22.90 -28.49 2.17
CA ARG A 27 -22.37 -27.11 2.04
C ARG A 27 -21.48 -26.67 3.20
N VAL A 28 -21.71 -27.20 4.40
CA VAL A 28 -20.90 -26.88 5.57
C VAL A 28 -19.49 -27.45 5.41
N ALA A 29 -19.38 -28.74 5.08
CA ALA A 29 -18.10 -29.39 4.81
C ALA A 29 -17.36 -28.73 3.64
N GLN A 30 -18.07 -28.41 2.54
CA GLN A 30 -17.53 -27.69 1.39
C GLN A 30 -16.83 -26.37 1.78
N ARG A 31 -17.31 -25.67 2.82
CA ARG A 31 -16.69 -24.41 3.30
C ARG A 31 -15.49 -24.64 4.22
N ARG A 32 -15.34 -25.82 4.82
CA ARG A 32 -14.30 -26.14 5.81
C ARG A 32 -13.11 -26.88 5.20
N VAL A 33 -13.37 -27.78 4.25
CA VAL A 33 -12.37 -28.63 3.61
C VAL A 33 -11.21 -27.84 2.97
N PRO A 34 -11.42 -26.73 2.23
CA PRO A 34 -10.32 -26.00 1.59
C PRO A 34 -9.25 -25.49 2.57
N ALA A 35 -9.67 -25.03 3.77
CA ALA A 35 -8.73 -24.55 4.77
C ALA A 35 -7.88 -25.68 5.38
N LEU A 36 -8.43 -26.90 5.47
CA LEU A 36 -7.69 -28.08 5.93
C LEU A 36 -6.66 -28.53 4.89
N ILE A 37 -7.05 -28.53 3.61
CA ILE A 37 -6.15 -28.84 2.49
C ILE A 37 -4.99 -27.82 2.46
N ALA A 38 -5.29 -26.53 2.56
CA ALA A 38 -4.28 -25.47 2.61
C ALA A 38 -3.29 -25.62 3.79
N ALA A 39 -3.73 -26.24 4.90
CA ALA A 39 -2.89 -26.57 6.05
C ALA A 39 -2.11 -27.90 5.89
N GLY A 40 -2.17 -28.54 4.71
CA GLY A 40 -1.47 -29.79 4.39
C GLY A 40 -2.12 -31.06 4.95
N ALA A 41 -3.37 -31.00 5.42
CA ALA A 41 -4.05 -32.15 5.98
C ALA A 41 -4.35 -33.23 4.93
N ARG A 42 -4.25 -34.50 5.33
CA ARG A 42 -4.86 -35.62 4.58
C ARG A 42 -6.33 -35.70 4.96
N VAL A 43 -7.17 -35.03 4.18
CA VAL A 43 -8.60 -34.89 4.48
C VAL A 43 -9.37 -36.10 3.95
N GLU A 44 -10.09 -36.76 4.86
CA GLU A 44 -11.07 -37.81 4.53
C GLU A 44 -12.48 -37.32 4.84
N VAL A 45 -13.34 -37.29 3.82
CA VAL A 45 -14.75 -36.94 3.98
C VAL A 45 -15.56 -38.23 4.16
N VAL A 46 -16.32 -38.31 5.25
CA VAL A 46 -17.24 -39.43 5.53
C VAL A 46 -18.67 -38.94 5.35
N SER A 47 -19.34 -39.41 4.31
CA SER A 47 -20.71 -38.98 4.00
C SER A 47 -21.39 -39.92 3.00
N PRO A 48 -22.71 -40.16 3.09
CA PRO A 48 -23.45 -40.91 2.07
C PRO A 48 -23.46 -40.24 0.69
N SER A 49 -23.21 -38.94 0.63
CA SER A 49 -23.14 -38.17 -0.63
C SER A 49 -22.24 -36.94 -0.48
N LEU A 50 -21.76 -36.42 -1.60
CA LEU A 50 -20.97 -35.20 -1.69
C LEU A 50 -21.72 -34.11 -2.46
N THR A 51 -21.34 -32.85 -2.25
CA THR A 51 -21.70 -31.78 -3.18
C THR A 51 -20.77 -31.82 -4.41
N PRO A 52 -21.19 -31.26 -5.56
CA PRO A 52 -20.35 -31.20 -6.76
C PRO A 52 -18.97 -30.54 -6.54
N ALA A 53 -18.88 -29.60 -5.60
CA ALA A 53 -17.61 -28.98 -5.26
C ALA A 53 -16.66 -29.94 -4.52
N LEU A 54 -17.18 -30.79 -3.63
CA LEU A 54 -16.38 -31.82 -2.96
C LEU A 54 -16.04 -32.97 -3.93
N GLU A 55 -16.92 -33.31 -4.86
CA GLU A 55 -16.62 -34.27 -5.95
C GLU A 55 -15.47 -33.77 -6.82
N GLY A 56 -15.42 -32.46 -7.11
CA GLY A 56 -14.29 -31.86 -7.82
C GLY A 56 -12.95 -32.06 -7.10
N LEU A 57 -12.92 -31.84 -5.78
CA LEU A 57 -11.73 -32.05 -4.94
C LEU A 57 -11.34 -33.53 -4.82
N LEU A 58 -12.33 -34.43 -4.87
CA LEU A 58 -12.07 -35.88 -4.94
C LEU A 58 -11.44 -36.24 -6.30
N GLY A 59 -11.95 -35.68 -7.39
CA GLY A 59 -11.44 -35.91 -8.75
C GLY A 59 -10.02 -35.39 -8.97
N SER A 60 -9.61 -34.34 -8.27
CA SER A 60 -8.22 -33.83 -8.26
C SER A 60 -7.29 -34.58 -7.29
N GLY A 61 -7.83 -35.49 -6.46
CA GLY A 61 -7.06 -36.24 -5.47
C GLY A 61 -6.69 -35.46 -4.21
N GLU A 62 -7.31 -34.31 -3.97
CA GLU A 62 -7.04 -33.45 -2.80
C GLU A 62 -7.71 -33.97 -1.51
N ILE A 63 -8.75 -34.79 -1.66
CA ILE A 63 -9.44 -35.46 -0.55
C ILE A 63 -9.63 -36.95 -0.84
N THR A 64 -9.85 -37.74 0.21
CA THR A 64 -10.44 -39.09 0.10
C THR A 64 -11.91 -39.04 0.51
N TRP A 65 -12.72 -39.92 -0.07
CA TRP A 65 -14.14 -40.05 0.28
C TRP A 65 -14.45 -41.46 0.73
N ARG A 66 -15.13 -41.56 1.88
CA ARG A 66 -15.79 -42.77 2.34
C ARG A 66 -17.30 -42.57 2.22
N GLU A 67 -17.88 -43.22 1.22
CA GLU A 67 -19.33 -43.23 0.96
C GLU A 67 -20.04 -44.12 1.99
N ALA A 68 -20.29 -43.56 3.17
CA ALA A 68 -20.94 -44.27 4.26
C ALA A 68 -21.63 -43.31 5.24
N ARG A 69 -22.52 -43.86 6.07
CA ARG A 69 -22.94 -43.21 7.31
C ARG A 69 -21.81 -43.30 8.33
N PHE A 70 -21.78 -42.36 9.27
CA PHE A 70 -20.77 -42.33 10.31
C PHE A 70 -20.78 -43.60 11.17
N SER A 71 -19.60 -44.05 11.59
CA SER A 71 -19.40 -45.00 12.69
C SER A 71 -18.13 -44.61 13.45
N ALA A 72 -18.05 -44.96 14.73
CA ALA A 72 -16.98 -44.49 15.63
C ALA A 72 -15.57 -44.93 15.18
N GLU A 73 -15.44 -46.12 14.60
CA GLU A 73 -14.16 -46.69 14.12
C GLU A 73 -13.57 -45.87 12.96
N MET A 74 -14.40 -45.07 12.28
CA MET A 74 -13.93 -44.19 11.20
C MET A 74 -13.02 -43.07 11.74
N LEU A 75 -13.03 -42.80 13.05
CA LEU A 75 -12.16 -41.81 13.67
C LEU A 75 -10.79 -42.36 14.06
N ASP A 76 -10.56 -43.67 13.93
CA ASP A 76 -9.32 -44.29 14.40
C ASP A 76 -8.09 -43.73 13.67
N GLY A 77 -7.11 -43.24 14.43
CA GLY A 77 -5.90 -42.61 13.89
C GLY A 77 -6.11 -41.21 13.29
N ALA A 78 -7.29 -40.59 13.45
CA ALA A 78 -7.49 -39.19 13.14
C ALA A 78 -6.86 -38.29 14.21
N TRP A 79 -6.31 -37.15 13.78
CA TRP A 79 -5.76 -36.13 14.68
C TRP A 79 -6.77 -35.04 15.00
N TYR A 80 -7.75 -34.85 14.12
CA TYR A 80 -8.72 -33.77 14.16
C TYR A 80 -9.99 -34.17 13.43
N VAL A 81 -11.14 -33.74 13.94
CA VAL A 81 -12.46 -34.07 13.37
C VAL A 81 -13.32 -32.83 13.22
N ILE A 82 -14.06 -32.75 12.11
CA ILE A 82 -15.12 -31.75 11.93
C ILE A 82 -16.45 -32.46 11.72
N ALA A 83 -17.38 -32.29 12.68
CA ALA A 83 -18.78 -32.66 12.52
C ALA A 83 -19.51 -31.56 11.74
N ALA A 84 -19.86 -31.85 10.48
CA ALA A 84 -20.40 -30.92 9.50
C ALA A 84 -21.70 -31.43 8.86
N THR A 85 -22.49 -32.23 9.57
CA THR A 85 -23.79 -32.71 9.10
C THR A 85 -24.93 -31.77 9.51
N GLN A 86 -26.09 -31.91 8.86
CA GLN A 86 -27.34 -31.25 9.27
C GLN A 86 -28.09 -32.02 10.36
N ASN A 87 -27.61 -33.21 10.75
CA ASN A 87 -28.24 -34.04 11.78
C ASN A 87 -27.50 -33.84 13.11
N ALA A 88 -28.17 -33.23 14.08
CA ALA A 88 -27.60 -32.94 15.40
C ALA A 88 -27.19 -34.22 16.16
N GLU A 89 -27.96 -35.32 16.02
CA GLU A 89 -27.66 -36.60 16.67
C GLU A 89 -26.36 -37.19 16.13
N VAL A 90 -26.16 -37.13 14.81
CA VAL A 90 -24.90 -37.59 14.18
C VAL A 90 -23.73 -36.72 14.64
N ASN A 91 -23.91 -35.41 14.72
CA ASN A 91 -22.83 -34.53 15.19
C ASN A 91 -22.48 -34.77 16.68
N GLU A 92 -23.47 -35.15 17.49
CA GLU A 92 -23.26 -35.56 18.88
C GLU A 92 -22.51 -36.89 18.98
N GLU A 93 -22.91 -37.89 18.19
CA GLU A 93 -22.22 -39.19 18.10
C GLU A 93 -20.76 -39.03 17.68
N VAL A 94 -20.49 -38.18 16.68
CA VAL A 94 -19.13 -37.84 16.23
C VAL A 94 -18.32 -37.18 17.35
N SER A 95 -18.92 -36.24 18.07
CA SER A 95 -18.24 -35.55 19.18
C SER A 95 -17.90 -36.51 20.32
N ALA A 96 -18.84 -37.37 20.71
CA ALA A 96 -18.64 -38.37 21.76
C ALA A 96 -17.55 -39.39 21.39
N ALA A 97 -17.59 -39.91 20.15
CA ALA A 97 -16.60 -40.86 19.65
C ALA A 97 -15.19 -40.24 19.54
N ALA A 98 -15.11 -38.95 19.19
CA ALA A 98 -13.86 -38.21 19.15
C ALA A 98 -13.30 -38.01 20.57
N GLU A 99 -14.15 -37.64 21.54
CA GLU A 99 -13.75 -37.45 22.94
C GLU A 99 -13.21 -38.75 23.57
N GLU A 100 -13.87 -39.89 23.34
CA GLU A 100 -13.41 -41.22 23.79
C GLU A 100 -11.98 -41.53 23.28
N ARG A 101 -11.68 -41.10 22.05
CA ARG A 101 -10.38 -41.29 21.38
C ARG A 101 -9.39 -40.17 21.65
N ARG A 102 -9.75 -39.15 22.43
CA ARG A 102 -8.94 -37.96 22.72
C ARG A 102 -8.58 -37.16 21.45
N ILE A 103 -9.54 -37.03 20.55
CA ILE A 103 -9.41 -36.31 19.29
C ILE A 103 -10.17 -34.98 19.41
N PHE A 104 -9.54 -33.87 19.06
CA PHE A 104 -10.22 -32.58 19.02
C PHE A 104 -11.29 -32.56 17.93
N CYS A 105 -12.50 -32.17 18.31
CA CYS A 105 -13.68 -32.15 17.45
C CYS A 105 -14.27 -30.74 17.37
N VAL A 106 -14.45 -30.25 16.15
CA VAL A 106 -15.22 -29.03 15.86
C VAL A 106 -16.62 -29.43 15.43
N ARG A 107 -17.63 -28.81 16.06
CA ARG A 107 -19.01 -28.92 15.63
C ARG A 107 -19.46 -27.68 14.86
N SER A 108 -20.20 -27.89 13.78
CA SER A 108 -20.71 -26.81 12.94
C SER A 108 -22.09 -26.30 13.35
N ASP A 109 -22.80 -27.05 14.19
CA ASP A 109 -24.18 -26.82 14.63
C ASP A 109 -24.28 -26.20 16.03
N ASP A 110 -23.52 -26.69 17.00
CA ASP A 110 -23.44 -26.13 18.36
C ASP A 110 -22.01 -26.18 18.91
N GLY A 111 -21.41 -25.01 19.15
CA GLY A 111 -20.08 -24.88 19.73
C GLY A 111 -19.99 -25.26 21.21
N ARG A 112 -21.11 -25.40 21.94
CA ARG A 112 -21.11 -25.75 23.37
C ARG A 112 -20.70 -27.21 23.64
N GLU A 113 -20.94 -28.09 22.68
CA GLU A 113 -20.64 -29.52 22.81
C GLU A 113 -19.43 -29.91 21.93
N ALA A 114 -18.63 -28.92 21.52
CA ALA A 114 -17.40 -29.11 20.76
C ALA A 114 -16.17 -28.96 21.68
N THR A 115 -15.13 -29.75 21.42
CA THR A 115 -13.87 -29.73 22.19
C THR A 115 -12.83 -28.80 21.56
N ALA A 116 -13.10 -28.32 20.33
CA ALA A 116 -12.32 -27.27 19.67
C ALA A 116 -13.23 -26.31 18.91
N TRP A 117 -12.81 -25.04 18.81
CA TRP A 117 -13.47 -24.01 18.01
C TRP A 117 -12.55 -23.51 16.91
N THR A 118 -13.07 -23.36 15.69
CA THR A 118 -12.32 -22.75 14.60
C THR A 118 -12.39 -21.22 14.70
N PRO A 119 -11.25 -20.52 14.91
CA PRO A 119 -11.23 -19.06 14.90
C PRO A 119 -11.63 -18.47 13.55
N ALA A 120 -12.02 -17.20 13.55
CA ALA A 120 -11.94 -16.41 12.33
C ALA A 120 -10.46 -16.19 12.01
N THR A 121 -9.96 -16.86 10.97
CA THR A 121 -8.56 -16.76 10.55
C THR A 121 -8.40 -15.91 9.30
N GLY A 122 -7.23 -15.29 9.19
CA GLY A 122 -6.81 -14.45 8.09
C GLY A 122 -5.28 -14.40 8.02
N HIS A 123 -4.74 -14.09 6.85
CA HIS A 123 -3.30 -14.05 6.63
C HIS A 123 -2.87 -12.72 6.00
N ASP A 124 -1.70 -12.23 6.41
CA ASP A 124 -0.95 -11.16 5.76
C ASP A 124 0.53 -11.59 5.69
N GLY A 125 1.00 -12.01 4.51
CA GLY A 125 2.28 -12.70 4.39
C GLY A 125 2.30 -14.02 5.17
N ASP A 126 3.29 -14.19 6.03
CA ASP A 126 3.44 -15.34 6.94
C ASP A 126 2.72 -15.17 8.28
N LEU A 127 2.20 -13.97 8.56
CA LEU A 127 1.44 -13.71 9.77
C LEU A 127 0.05 -14.35 9.65
N THR A 128 -0.28 -15.19 10.63
CA THR A 128 -1.64 -15.72 10.82
C THR A 128 -2.33 -14.94 11.93
N VAL A 129 -3.46 -14.30 11.60
CA VAL A 129 -4.36 -13.67 12.56
C VAL A 129 -5.51 -14.62 12.83
N ALA A 130 -5.67 -15.02 14.09
CA ALA A 130 -6.77 -15.87 14.54
C ALA A 130 -7.55 -15.16 15.65
N VAL A 131 -8.84 -14.93 15.44
CA VAL A 131 -9.72 -14.24 16.41
C VAL A 131 -10.78 -15.19 16.94
N LEU A 132 -10.83 -15.32 18.27
CA LEU A 132 -11.86 -16.03 19.02
C LEU A 132 -12.61 -15.02 19.90
N ALA A 133 -13.87 -14.74 19.59
CA ALA A 133 -14.72 -13.86 20.40
C ALA A 133 -15.87 -14.64 21.05
N ASN A 134 -15.55 -15.62 21.91
CA ASN A 134 -16.50 -16.37 22.75
C ASN A 134 -17.84 -16.72 22.05
N ARG A 135 -17.76 -17.49 20.96
CA ARG A 135 -18.92 -17.97 20.17
C ARG A 135 -19.73 -16.88 19.44
N ASP A 136 -19.12 -15.75 19.12
CA ASP A 136 -19.65 -14.78 18.15
C ASP A 136 -18.85 -14.80 16.84
N PRO A 137 -19.28 -15.59 15.82
CA PRO A 137 -18.59 -15.67 14.54
C PRO A 137 -18.56 -14.33 13.78
N ARG A 138 -19.60 -13.50 13.91
CA ARG A 138 -19.67 -12.22 13.20
C ARG A 138 -18.70 -11.21 13.79
N ARG A 139 -18.63 -11.13 15.13
CA ARG A 139 -17.64 -10.31 15.82
C ARG A 139 -16.22 -10.80 15.57
N SER A 140 -16.00 -12.12 15.61
CA SER A 140 -14.68 -12.70 15.31
C SER A 140 -14.22 -12.33 13.88
N ALA A 141 -15.11 -12.47 12.89
CA ALA A 141 -14.85 -12.08 11.51
C ALA A 141 -14.60 -10.56 11.38
N GLY A 142 -15.46 -9.72 11.95
CA GLY A 142 -15.33 -8.27 11.85
C GLY A 142 -14.07 -7.72 12.51
N VAL A 143 -13.64 -8.28 13.64
CA VAL A 143 -12.37 -7.91 14.29
C VAL A 143 -11.18 -8.37 13.44
N ARG A 144 -11.18 -9.63 12.96
CA ARG A 144 -10.15 -10.13 12.06
C ARG A 144 -10.02 -9.26 10.82
N ASP A 145 -11.13 -8.90 10.19
CA ASP A 145 -11.15 -8.11 8.95
C ASP A 145 -10.53 -6.72 9.21
N ARG A 146 -10.89 -6.06 10.32
CA ARG A 146 -10.26 -4.79 10.71
C ARG A 146 -8.77 -4.91 11.01
N ILE A 147 -8.31 -6.02 11.58
CA ILE A 147 -6.89 -6.26 11.81
C ILE A 147 -6.17 -6.42 10.46
N LEU A 148 -6.71 -7.25 9.56
CA LEU A 148 -6.13 -7.46 8.24
C LEU A 148 -6.13 -6.18 7.40
N ASP A 149 -7.20 -5.38 7.44
CA ASP A 149 -7.27 -4.10 6.76
C ASP A 149 -6.26 -3.11 7.33
N GLY A 150 -6.08 -3.11 8.65
CA GLY A 150 -5.03 -2.36 9.32
C GLY A 150 -3.64 -2.75 8.82
N LEU A 151 -3.34 -4.05 8.76
CA LEU A 151 -2.06 -4.57 8.28
C LEU A 151 -1.81 -4.24 6.79
N ARG A 152 -2.85 -4.39 5.95
CA ARG A 152 -2.77 -4.12 4.51
C ARG A 152 -2.65 -2.64 4.20
N SER A 153 -3.33 -1.77 4.95
CA SER A 153 -3.20 -0.30 4.82
C SER A 153 -1.94 0.24 5.49
N GLY A 154 -1.21 -0.59 6.25
CA GLY A 154 -0.08 -0.19 7.08
C GLY A 154 -0.47 0.53 8.37
N ALA A 155 -1.75 0.69 8.68
CA ALA A 155 -2.24 1.29 9.93
C ALA A 155 -1.96 0.42 11.16
N LEU A 156 -1.86 -0.90 10.97
CA LEU A 156 -1.27 -1.83 11.93
C LEU A 156 0.03 -2.33 11.35
N ILE A 157 1.04 -2.45 12.20
CA ILE A 157 2.35 -2.98 11.83
C ILE A 157 2.60 -4.19 12.72
N ALA A 158 2.88 -5.32 12.10
CA ALA A 158 3.36 -6.51 12.78
C ALA A 158 4.80 -6.75 12.29
N PRO A 159 5.81 -6.29 13.04
CA PRO A 159 7.20 -6.45 12.63
C PRO A 159 7.50 -7.95 12.53
N HIS A 160 7.91 -8.42 11.35
CA HIS A 160 8.49 -9.74 11.20
C HIS A 160 9.87 -9.74 11.88
N GLU A 161 10.29 -10.89 12.45
CA GLU A 161 11.65 -11.03 12.99
C GLU A 161 12.63 -10.76 11.83
N ARG A 162 13.30 -9.61 11.91
CA ARG A 162 13.87 -8.85 10.78
C ARG A 162 14.77 -9.69 9.87
N GLN A 163 14.24 -10.25 8.79
CA GLN A 163 15.02 -10.45 7.57
C GLN A 163 15.10 -9.11 6.83
N ARG A 164 15.71 -8.11 7.49
CA ARG A 164 16.06 -6.83 6.86
C ARG A 164 17.10 -7.16 5.80
N VAL A 165 16.71 -7.10 4.54
CA VAL A 165 17.63 -7.28 3.42
C VAL A 165 18.47 -6.00 3.34
N PRO A 166 19.80 -6.07 3.55
CA PRO A 166 20.65 -4.89 3.43
C PRO A 166 20.53 -4.28 2.03
N GLY A 167 20.46 -2.95 1.97
CA GLY A 167 20.24 -2.26 0.71
C GLY A 167 19.56 -0.91 0.88
N VAL A 168 19.31 -0.25 -0.24
CA VAL A 168 18.62 1.04 -0.27
C VAL A 168 17.26 0.90 -0.95
N THR A 169 16.21 1.35 -0.28
CA THR A 169 14.88 1.53 -0.86
C THR A 169 14.63 3.02 -1.06
N LEU A 170 14.53 3.49 -2.30
CA LEU A 170 14.04 4.83 -2.60
C LEU A 170 12.52 4.83 -2.47
N VAL A 171 11.98 5.75 -1.67
CA VAL A 171 10.55 5.85 -1.36
C VAL A 171 10.04 7.23 -1.76
N GLY A 172 9.14 7.26 -2.73
CA GLY A 172 8.39 8.47 -3.09
C GLY A 172 7.25 8.70 -2.09
N GLY A 173 7.32 9.79 -1.34
CA GLY A 173 6.40 10.12 -0.27
C GLY A 173 5.12 10.82 -0.69
N GLY A 174 4.99 11.22 -1.96
CA GLY A 174 3.84 12.01 -2.40
C GLY A 174 4.03 13.51 -2.18
N PRO A 175 3.06 14.34 -2.60
CA PRO A 175 3.23 15.80 -2.70
C PRO A 175 3.20 16.54 -1.36
N GLY A 176 2.71 15.91 -0.29
CA GLY A 176 2.63 16.55 1.03
C GLY A 176 1.74 15.79 2.01
N ASP A 177 0.48 15.57 1.65
CA ASP A 177 -0.48 14.83 2.47
C ASP A 177 0.03 13.41 2.79
N PRO A 178 0.17 13.04 4.08
CA PRO A 178 0.58 11.70 4.52
C PRO A 178 -0.29 10.57 3.96
N GLY A 179 -1.57 10.81 3.69
CA GLY A 179 -2.49 9.84 3.11
C GLY A 179 -2.22 9.53 1.64
N LEU A 180 -1.36 10.32 0.98
CA LEU A 180 -0.98 10.13 -0.42
C LEU A 180 0.31 9.33 -0.59
N ILE A 181 0.92 8.84 0.50
CA ILE A 181 1.99 7.83 0.40
C ILE A 181 1.39 6.50 -0.08
N SER A 182 2.16 5.74 -0.87
CA SER A 182 1.77 4.38 -1.21
C SER A 182 1.86 3.46 0.01
N VAL A 183 1.03 2.41 0.04
CA VAL A 183 1.11 1.35 1.07
C VAL A 183 2.52 0.76 1.14
N ALA A 184 3.14 0.50 -0.02
CA ALA A 184 4.50 -0.01 -0.09
C ALA A 184 5.51 0.97 0.52
N GLY A 185 5.35 2.27 0.24
CA GLY A 185 6.23 3.30 0.79
C GLY A 185 6.13 3.39 2.31
N ARG A 186 4.90 3.35 2.85
CA ARG A 186 4.68 3.34 4.30
C ARG A 186 5.29 2.10 4.96
N LYS A 187 5.10 0.91 4.39
CA LYS A 187 5.72 -0.32 4.89
C LYS A 187 7.26 -0.21 4.90
N ALA A 188 7.86 0.26 3.80
CA ALA A 188 9.31 0.42 3.71
C ALA A 188 9.89 1.40 4.75
N LEU A 189 9.18 2.48 5.08
CA LEU A 189 9.61 3.40 6.15
C LEU A 189 9.59 2.73 7.53
N MET A 190 8.56 1.92 7.80
CA MET A 190 8.39 1.25 9.10
C MET A 190 9.34 0.07 9.30
N GLU A 191 9.80 -0.54 8.21
CA GLU A 191 10.69 -1.71 8.25
C GLU A 191 12.18 -1.34 8.24
N ALA A 192 12.53 -0.10 7.85
CA ALA A 192 13.90 0.38 7.74
C ALA A 192 14.66 0.35 9.08
N ASP A 193 15.99 0.23 9.00
CA ASP A 193 16.89 0.55 10.11
C ASP A 193 17.12 2.06 10.20
N ILE A 194 17.20 2.71 9.03
CA ILE A 194 17.54 4.11 8.89
C ILE A 194 16.70 4.74 7.79
N VAL A 195 16.10 5.89 8.09
CA VAL A 195 15.36 6.71 7.15
C VAL A 195 16.17 7.96 6.85
N VAL A 196 16.54 8.16 5.58
CA VAL A 196 17.24 9.35 5.09
C VAL A 196 16.24 10.24 4.36
N ALA A 197 15.73 11.28 5.02
CA ALA A 197 14.59 12.06 4.57
C ALA A 197 14.98 13.41 3.92
N ASP A 198 14.38 13.72 2.78
CA ASP A 198 14.44 15.05 2.15
C ASP A 198 13.61 16.10 2.87
N ARG A 199 13.97 17.38 2.69
CA ARG A 199 13.22 18.52 3.24
C ARG A 199 11.73 18.53 2.84
N LEU A 200 11.45 18.08 1.62
CA LEU A 200 10.11 18.07 1.01
C LEU A 200 9.33 16.79 1.28
N ALA A 201 9.91 15.82 2.00
CA ALA A 201 9.19 14.61 2.35
C ALA A 201 8.11 14.92 3.41
N PRO A 202 6.94 14.25 3.37
CA PRO A 202 5.88 14.44 4.36
C PRO A 202 6.37 14.24 5.79
N ARG A 203 6.45 15.33 6.56
CA ARG A 203 7.09 15.31 7.89
C ARG A 203 6.26 14.57 8.93
N GLU A 204 4.94 14.55 8.79
CA GLU A 204 4.05 13.85 9.72
C GLU A 204 4.35 12.34 9.73
N LEU A 205 4.66 11.75 8.58
CA LEU A 205 5.06 10.34 8.49
C LEU A 205 6.38 10.04 9.21
N LEU A 206 7.28 11.02 9.33
CA LEU A 206 8.52 10.85 10.10
C LEU A 206 8.26 10.75 11.60
N SER A 207 7.17 11.33 12.09
CA SER A 207 6.77 11.24 13.51
C SER A 207 6.13 9.89 13.87
N GLU A 208 5.68 9.13 12.87
CA GLU A 208 5.11 7.79 13.05
C GLU A 208 6.17 6.67 13.03
N LEU A 209 7.43 7.01 12.76
CA LEU A 209 8.50 6.02 12.67
C LEU A 209 8.69 5.28 14.02
N PRO A 210 9.00 3.98 14.00
CA PRO A 210 9.33 3.25 15.21
C PRO A 210 10.53 3.87 15.93
N ALA A 211 10.53 3.79 17.26
CA ALA A 211 11.53 4.46 18.12
C ALA A 211 12.98 3.97 17.88
N ASP A 212 13.15 2.80 17.28
CA ASP A 212 14.46 2.22 16.97
C ASP A 212 14.92 2.47 15.52
N VAL A 213 14.14 3.24 14.74
CA VAL A 213 14.55 3.71 13.41
C VAL A 213 15.40 4.96 13.54
N GLU A 214 16.60 4.92 12.97
CA GLU A 214 17.49 6.08 12.89
C GLU A 214 16.97 7.06 11.83
N LEU A 215 16.75 8.34 12.20
CA LEU A 215 16.29 9.37 11.26
C LEU A 215 17.43 10.34 10.91
N VAL A 216 17.78 10.41 9.63
CA VAL A 216 18.73 11.37 9.08
C VAL A 216 17.98 12.42 8.26
N ASP A 217 17.93 13.65 8.77
CA ASP A 217 17.36 14.80 8.06
C ASP A 217 18.45 15.49 7.21
N VAL A 218 18.35 15.34 5.89
CA VAL A 218 19.34 15.86 4.96
C VAL A 218 19.35 17.40 4.89
N ALA A 219 18.32 18.07 5.41
CA ALA A 219 18.28 19.52 5.49
C ALA A 219 19.34 20.10 6.44
N LYS A 220 19.94 19.28 7.30
CA LYS A 220 20.99 19.64 8.26
C LYS A 220 22.42 19.49 7.71
N LEU A 221 22.58 19.03 6.48
CA LEU A 221 23.87 18.79 5.82
C LEU A 221 24.57 20.09 5.34
N PRO A 222 25.88 20.05 5.01
CA PRO A 222 26.69 21.21 4.63
C PRO A 222 26.11 22.06 3.47
N ARG A 223 26.48 23.36 3.42
CA ARG A 223 25.96 24.32 2.43
C ARG A 223 26.60 24.12 1.05
N GLY A 224 25.78 23.70 0.07
CA GLY A 224 26.09 23.62 -1.36
C GLY A 224 25.38 22.44 -2.03
N ARG A 225 24.67 22.64 -3.15
CA ARG A 225 23.79 21.59 -3.73
C ARG A 225 24.53 20.34 -4.25
N SER A 226 25.75 20.49 -4.76
CA SER A 226 26.59 19.35 -5.17
C SER A 226 27.09 18.58 -3.95
N ALA A 227 27.71 19.29 -3.00
CA ALA A 227 28.21 18.72 -1.75
C ALA A 227 27.10 18.01 -0.95
N GLN A 228 25.89 18.56 -0.93
CA GLN A 228 24.75 17.93 -0.27
C GLN A 228 24.35 16.61 -0.95
N GLN A 229 24.37 16.52 -2.27
CA GLN A 229 24.02 15.27 -2.97
C GLN A 229 25.09 14.20 -2.76
N GLU A 230 26.36 14.56 -2.87
CA GLU A 230 27.48 13.65 -2.62
C GLU A 230 27.43 13.09 -1.19
N GLU A 231 27.09 13.95 -0.22
CA GLU A 231 26.89 13.57 1.17
C GLU A 231 25.71 12.60 1.35
N ILE A 232 24.56 12.88 0.73
CA ILE A 232 23.40 11.98 0.76
C ILE A 232 23.77 10.62 0.17
N ASN A 233 24.42 10.61 -1.00
CA ASN A 233 24.88 9.40 -1.67
C ASN A 233 25.83 8.60 -0.78
N ARG A 234 26.75 9.28 -0.08
CA ARG A 234 27.67 8.63 0.87
C ARG A 234 26.91 7.98 2.03
N ILE A 235 26.00 8.72 2.67
CA ILE A 235 25.23 8.24 3.84
C ILE A 235 24.44 6.98 3.48
N ILE A 236 23.69 6.97 2.38
CA ILE A 236 22.88 5.81 2.00
C ILE A 236 23.74 4.60 1.63
N VAL A 237 24.89 4.81 1.00
CA VAL A 237 25.83 3.74 0.61
C VAL A 237 26.54 3.15 1.83
N GLU A 238 27.06 3.99 2.72
CA GLU A 238 27.75 3.55 3.94
C GLU A 238 26.82 2.77 4.85
N ALA A 239 25.62 3.30 5.11
CA ALA A 239 24.62 2.63 5.93
C ALA A 239 24.23 1.25 5.36
N ALA A 240 24.03 1.15 4.04
CA ALA A 240 23.70 -0.13 3.41
C ALA A 240 24.87 -1.13 3.47
N LYS A 241 26.13 -0.67 3.34
CA LYS A 241 27.32 -1.50 3.50
C LYS A 241 27.54 -2.00 4.92
N ASP A 242 27.07 -1.24 5.91
CA ASP A 242 27.02 -1.66 7.31
C ASP A 242 25.91 -2.69 7.60
N GLY A 243 25.20 -3.17 6.57
CA GLY A 243 24.17 -4.18 6.70
C GLY A 243 22.78 -3.63 7.00
N LYS A 244 22.59 -2.30 6.97
CA LYS A 244 21.30 -1.66 7.25
C LYS A 244 20.36 -1.73 6.04
N ALA A 245 19.07 -1.90 6.31
CA ALA A 245 17.97 -1.58 5.41
C ALA A 245 17.72 -0.06 5.45
N VAL A 246 18.12 0.63 4.38
CA VAL A 246 18.03 2.08 4.26
C VAL A 246 16.76 2.47 3.51
N ALA A 247 15.92 3.33 4.08
CA ALA A 247 14.83 3.97 3.35
C ALA A 247 15.21 5.41 3.00
N ARG A 248 15.42 5.68 1.72
CA ARG A 248 15.66 7.03 1.19
C ARG A 248 14.32 7.68 0.86
N PHE A 249 13.82 8.51 1.78
CA PHE A 249 12.49 9.09 1.72
C PHE A 249 12.49 10.47 1.03
N LYS A 250 11.79 10.57 -0.10
CA LYS A 250 11.80 11.73 -1.00
C LYS A 250 10.39 12.30 -1.13
N GLY A 251 10.28 13.62 -1.27
CA GLY A 251 9.01 14.27 -1.62
C GLY A 251 8.61 13.98 -3.06
N GLY A 252 7.32 13.82 -3.33
CA GLY A 252 6.78 13.50 -4.65
C GLY A 252 7.19 12.11 -5.13
N ASP A 253 7.67 12.03 -6.37
CA ASP A 253 8.24 10.83 -6.97
C ASP A 253 9.77 10.91 -7.05
N ASN A 254 10.43 9.75 -6.96
CA ASN A 254 11.90 9.68 -6.94
C ASN A 254 12.57 10.21 -8.22
N PHE A 255 11.93 10.01 -9.37
CA PHE A 255 12.54 10.23 -10.69
C PHE A 255 11.98 11.45 -11.43
N ILE A 256 10.92 12.08 -10.94
CA ILE A 256 10.42 13.34 -11.48
C ILE A 256 11.10 14.52 -10.77
N PHE A 257 12.19 15.02 -11.36
CA PHE A 257 13.01 16.12 -10.85
C PHE A 257 13.52 15.98 -9.40
N GLY A 258 13.48 14.75 -8.85
CA GLY A 258 13.91 14.44 -7.48
C GLY A 258 15.37 13.99 -7.37
N ARG A 259 16.11 13.90 -8.47
CA ARG A 259 17.51 13.40 -8.53
C ARG A 259 17.69 11.95 -8.05
N GLY A 260 16.61 11.17 -7.88
CA GLY A 260 16.70 9.81 -7.33
C GLY A 260 17.57 8.87 -8.15
N PHE A 261 17.72 9.09 -9.46
CA PHE A 261 18.59 8.24 -10.28
C PHE A 261 20.09 8.50 -10.03
N GLU A 262 20.48 9.69 -9.58
CA GLU A 262 21.88 9.94 -9.15
C GLU A 262 22.21 9.10 -7.91
N GLU A 263 21.27 8.97 -6.98
CA GLU A 263 21.38 8.13 -5.78
C GLU A 263 21.46 6.63 -6.17
N VAL A 264 20.67 6.19 -7.16
CA VAL A 264 20.73 4.83 -7.73
C VAL A 264 22.11 4.55 -8.36
N LEU A 265 22.66 5.50 -9.12
CA LEU A 265 23.97 5.34 -9.75
C LEU A 265 25.09 5.19 -8.71
N ALA A 266 25.07 6.01 -7.65
CA ALA A 266 26.03 5.90 -6.56
C ALA A 266 25.96 4.54 -5.83
N CYS A 267 24.75 4.05 -5.54
CA CYS A 267 24.57 2.73 -4.95
C CYS A 267 25.06 1.62 -5.88
N ARG A 268 24.76 1.69 -7.18
CA ARG A 268 25.20 0.72 -8.17
C ARG A 268 26.72 0.66 -8.29
N GLU A 269 27.39 1.82 -8.32
CA GLU A 269 28.85 1.91 -8.33
C GLU A 269 29.46 1.28 -7.07
N ALA A 270 28.78 1.42 -5.93
CA ALA A 270 29.20 0.86 -4.66
C ALA A 270 28.81 -0.62 -4.44
N GLY A 271 28.12 -1.26 -5.40
CA GLY A 271 27.64 -2.65 -5.27
C GLY A 271 26.46 -2.83 -4.31
N VAL A 272 25.75 -1.75 -3.97
CA VAL A 272 24.60 -1.75 -3.05
C VAL A 272 23.31 -2.02 -3.84
N PRO A 273 22.50 -3.05 -3.47
CA PRO A 273 21.24 -3.31 -4.12
C PRO A 273 20.23 -2.18 -3.83
N VAL A 274 19.47 -1.81 -4.85
CA VAL A 274 18.49 -0.72 -4.77
C VAL A 274 17.10 -1.21 -5.18
N HIS A 275 16.11 -0.93 -4.35
CA HIS A 275 14.69 -1.04 -4.67
C HIS A 275 14.09 0.37 -4.81
N VAL A 276 13.08 0.52 -5.69
CA VAL A 276 12.42 1.81 -5.92
C VAL A 276 10.93 1.64 -5.76
N ILE A 277 10.35 2.42 -4.84
CA ILE A 277 8.92 2.53 -4.61
C ILE A 277 8.47 3.91 -5.14
N PRO A 278 7.72 3.96 -6.26
CA PRO A 278 7.23 5.21 -6.82
C PRO A 278 6.33 5.98 -5.86
N GLY A 279 6.29 7.30 -6.03
CA GLY A 279 5.42 8.18 -5.28
C GLY A 279 4.39 8.87 -6.17
N LEU A 280 3.32 9.39 -5.56
CA LEU A 280 2.38 10.26 -6.26
C LEU A 280 3.08 11.59 -6.59
N THR A 281 3.27 11.87 -7.88
CA THR A 281 4.02 13.05 -8.33
C THR A 281 3.17 14.32 -8.30
N SER A 282 3.74 15.41 -7.80
CA SER A 282 3.03 16.70 -7.65
C SER A 282 2.43 17.28 -8.94
N PRO A 283 3.00 17.12 -10.16
CA PRO A 283 2.45 17.68 -11.39
C PRO A 283 1.08 17.13 -11.78
N VAL A 284 0.71 15.95 -11.27
CA VAL A 284 -0.58 15.32 -11.55
C VAL A 284 -1.47 15.40 -10.31
N THR A 285 -0.91 15.06 -9.15
CA THR A 285 -1.68 14.92 -7.92
C THR A 285 -2.13 16.27 -7.37
N VAL A 286 -1.26 17.28 -7.33
CA VAL A 286 -1.63 18.60 -6.77
C VAL A 286 -2.76 19.26 -7.57
N PRO A 287 -2.70 19.35 -8.93
CA PRO A 287 -3.83 19.83 -9.70
C PRO A 287 -5.11 19.01 -9.48
N GLY A 288 -5.00 17.68 -9.44
CA GLY A 288 -6.14 16.80 -9.23
C GLY A 288 -6.85 17.03 -7.90
N VAL A 289 -6.11 17.21 -6.80
CA VAL A 289 -6.67 17.53 -5.48
C VAL A 289 -7.28 18.93 -5.47
N ALA A 290 -6.65 19.89 -6.13
CA ALA A 290 -7.18 21.26 -6.30
C ALA A 290 -8.38 21.35 -7.27
N GLY A 291 -8.84 20.24 -7.85
CA GLY A 291 -9.97 20.20 -8.78
C GLY A 291 -9.64 20.59 -10.23
N ILE A 292 -8.36 20.71 -10.58
CA ILE A 292 -7.89 21.08 -11.92
C ILE A 292 -7.34 19.84 -12.63
N PRO A 293 -8.05 19.29 -13.64
CA PRO A 293 -7.55 18.12 -14.35
C PRO A 293 -6.38 18.50 -15.25
N VAL A 294 -5.35 17.66 -15.35
CA VAL A 294 -4.22 17.92 -16.28
C VAL A 294 -4.57 17.60 -17.74
N THR A 295 -5.61 16.80 -17.97
CA THR A 295 -6.17 16.51 -19.30
C THR A 295 -7.69 16.57 -19.25
N HIS A 296 -8.33 17.00 -20.34
CA HIS A 296 -9.78 16.99 -20.45
C HIS A 296 -10.19 16.77 -21.90
N ARG A 297 -11.21 15.95 -22.13
CA ARG A 297 -11.66 15.58 -23.47
C ARG A 297 -12.09 16.82 -24.24
N GLY A 298 -11.58 16.99 -25.46
CA GLY A 298 -11.89 18.15 -26.31
C GLY A 298 -11.17 19.43 -25.89
N VAL A 299 -10.27 19.37 -24.91
CA VAL A 299 -9.52 20.53 -24.38
C VAL A 299 -8.02 20.28 -24.41
N ALA A 300 -7.54 19.17 -23.85
CA ALA A 300 -6.12 18.82 -23.84
C ALA A 300 -5.92 17.32 -24.06
N HIS A 301 -5.26 16.97 -25.18
CA HIS A 301 -4.88 15.60 -25.55
C HIS A 301 -3.46 15.22 -25.09
N GLU A 302 -2.70 16.20 -24.63
CA GLU A 302 -1.33 16.06 -24.15
C GLU A 302 -1.14 16.97 -22.93
N PHE A 303 -0.18 16.62 -22.09
CA PHE A 303 0.34 17.52 -21.07
C PHE A 303 1.86 17.38 -20.99
N THR A 304 2.54 18.45 -20.61
CA THR A 304 4.00 18.50 -20.53
C THR A 304 4.42 19.01 -19.16
N VAL A 305 5.35 18.28 -18.54
CA VAL A 305 5.88 18.59 -17.22
C VAL A 305 7.28 19.19 -17.38
N ILE A 306 7.50 20.41 -16.89
CA ILE A 306 8.72 21.17 -17.11
C ILE A 306 9.27 21.67 -15.77
N SER A 307 10.58 21.53 -15.56
CA SER A 307 11.28 22.22 -14.48
C SER A 307 11.58 23.65 -14.92
N GLY A 308 10.97 24.63 -14.26
CA GLY A 308 11.26 26.06 -14.45
C GLY A 308 12.38 26.57 -13.55
N HIS A 309 13.27 25.69 -13.09
CA HIS A 309 14.33 26.08 -12.15
C HIS A 309 15.36 27.06 -12.75
N VAL A 310 15.55 27.00 -14.07
CA VAL A 310 16.38 27.94 -14.85
C VAL A 310 15.48 28.75 -15.79
N PRO A 311 15.79 30.02 -16.04
CA PRO A 311 14.99 30.85 -16.95
C PRO A 311 15.20 30.43 -18.42
N PRO A 312 14.26 30.76 -19.33
CA PRO A 312 14.32 30.35 -20.73
C PRO A 312 15.60 30.69 -21.49
N ASP A 313 16.17 31.88 -21.25
CA ASP A 313 17.36 32.37 -21.94
C ASP A 313 18.69 31.89 -21.31
N ASP A 314 18.62 31.07 -20.26
CA ASP A 314 19.82 30.53 -19.63
C ASP A 314 20.51 29.49 -20.54
N PRO A 315 21.84 29.56 -20.75
CA PRO A 315 22.57 28.57 -21.56
C PRO A 315 22.43 27.12 -21.08
N THR A 316 22.05 26.90 -19.82
CA THR A 316 21.83 25.59 -19.22
C THR A 316 20.37 25.11 -19.34
N SER A 317 19.46 25.95 -19.84
CA SER A 317 18.09 25.57 -20.17
C SER A 317 18.09 24.58 -21.33
N LEU A 318 17.73 23.33 -21.04
CA LEU A 318 17.59 22.29 -22.05
C LEU A 318 16.21 22.30 -22.73
N THR A 319 15.28 23.11 -22.22
CA THR A 319 13.90 23.18 -22.74
C THR A 319 13.84 24.04 -23.99
N ASN A 320 13.29 23.49 -25.06
CA ASN A 320 12.99 24.25 -26.27
C ASN A 320 11.69 25.05 -26.09
N TRP A 321 11.80 26.25 -25.53
CA TRP A 321 10.66 27.10 -25.19
C TRP A 321 9.81 27.52 -26.38
N SER A 322 10.40 27.71 -27.56
CA SER A 322 9.63 28.05 -28.77
C SER A 322 8.77 26.88 -29.24
N ALA A 323 9.27 25.64 -29.16
CA ALA A 323 8.47 24.45 -29.44
C ALA A 323 7.37 24.24 -28.40
N VAL A 324 7.69 24.44 -27.11
CA VAL A 324 6.73 24.32 -26.01
C VAL A 324 5.59 25.34 -26.13
N ALA A 325 5.88 26.58 -26.54
CA ALA A 325 4.86 27.60 -26.77
C ALA A 325 3.81 27.19 -27.81
N GLY A 326 4.24 26.44 -28.83
CA GLY A 326 3.37 25.90 -29.87
C GLY A 326 2.53 24.69 -29.43
N LEU A 327 2.76 24.12 -28.24
CA LEU A 327 1.95 23.01 -27.73
C LEU A 327 0.57 23.53 -27.31
N GLY A 328 -0.48 22.86 -27.80
CA GLY A 328 -1.87 23.19 -27.49
C GLY A 328 -2.38 22.58 -26.18
N GLY A 329 -1.64 21.63 -25.60
CA GLY A 329 -2.03 20.91 -24.37
C GLY A 329 -1.78 21.67 -23.06
N THR A 330 -1.81 20.95 -21.96
CA THR A 330 -1.58 21.51 -20.62
C THR A 330 -0.08 21.54 -20.30
N LEU A 331 0.45 22.68 -19.85
CA LEU A 331 1.80 22.74 -19.30
C LEU A 331 1.72 22.74 -17.77
N VAL A 332 2.56 21.93 -17.12
CA VAL A 332 2.70 21.92 -15.66
C VAL A 332 4.15 22.21 -15.29
N LEU A 333 4.37 23.33 -14.62
CA LEU A 333 5.70 23.79 -14.25
C LEU A 333 5.99 23.49 -12.77
N LEU A 334 7.17 22.91 -12.52
CA LEU A 334 7.73 22.71 -11.19
C LEU A 334 8.90 23.66 -10.96
N MET A 335 9.14 24.04 -9.70
CA MET A 335 10.27 24.89 -9.31
C MET A 335 10.33 26.21 -10.10
N ALA A 336 9.18 26.68 -10.58
CA ALA A 336 9.10 27.73 -11.58
C ALA A 336 8.73 29.10 -11.01
N VAL A 337 8.31 29.21 -9.75
CA VAL A 337 7.76 30.46 -9.16
C VAL A 337 8.63 31.69 -9.45
N GLN A 338 9.94 31.58 -9.30
CA GLN A 338 10.87 32.69 -9.53
C GLN A 338 11.01 33.07 -11.01
N ASN A 339 10.95 32.08 -11.91
CA ASN A 339 11.14 32.27 -13.35
C ASN A 339 9.82 32.32 -14.13
N ALA A 340 8.68 32.21 -13.45
CA ALA A 340 7.36 32.15 -14.06
C ALA A 340 7.06 33.38 -14.95
N PRO A 341 7.44 34.62 -14.60
CA PRO A 341 7.32 35.77 -15.50
C PRO A 341 8.09 35.60 -16.81
N ALA A 342 9.36 35.18 -16.73
CA ALA A 342 10.19 34.96 -17.92
C ALA A 342 9.67 33.80 -18.79
N ILE A 343 9.18 32.73 -18.15
CA ILE A 343 8.55 31.61 -18.84
C ILE A 343 7.26 32.06 -19.54
N ALA A 344 6.42 32.86 -18.90
CA ALA A 344 5.19 33.38 -19.51
C ALA A 344 5.50 34.26 -20.73
N ALA A 345 6.48 35.16 -20.63
CA ALA A 345 6.94 35.98 -21.75
C ALA A 345 7.41 35.10 -22.93
N ALA A 346 8.27 34.11 -22.67
CA ALA A 346 8.75 33.20 -23.71
C ALA A 346 7.63 32.39 -24.39
N LEU A 347 6.59 31.98 -23.63
CA LEU A 347 5.43 31.29 -24.20
C LEU A 347 4.59 32.23 -25.07
N ILE A 348 4.39 33.49 -24.66
CA ILE A 348 3.66 34.49 -25.44
C ILE A 348 4.40 34.83 -26.73
N ASP A 349 5.71 35.08 -26.64
CA ASP A 349 6.56 35.37 -27.79
C ASP A 349 6.60 34.20 -28.79
N GLY A 350 6.52 32.97 -28.29
CA GLY A 350 6.39 31.76 -29.09
C GLY A 350 4.99 31.50 -29.67
N GLY A 351 4.04 32.41 -29.46
CA GLY A 351 2.71 32.40 -30.10
C GLY A 351 1.57 31.90 -29.22
N ARG A 352 1.80 31.62 -27.93
CA ARG A 352 0.71 31.24 -27.01
C ARG A 352 -0.12 32.48 -26.64
N PRO A 353 -1.46 32.43 -26.67
CA PRO A 353 -2.26 33.61 -26.34
C PRO A 353 -1.99 34.13 -24.92
N GLY A 354 -1.80 35.44 -24.76
CA GLY A 354 -1.64 36.06 -23.43
C GLY A 354 -2.83 35.83 -22.50
N SER A 355 -4.02 35.59 -23.06
CA SER A 355 -5.25 35.22 -22.34
C SER A 355 -5.29 33.77 -21.87
N THR A 356 -4.30 32.93 -22.19
CA THR A 356 -4.28 31.52 -21.77
C THR A 356 -4.36 31.43 -20.24
N PRO A 357 -5.33 30.70 -19.68
CA PRO A 357 -5.51 30.53 -18.24
C PRO A 357 -4.32 29.86 -17.54
N VAL A 358 -4.04 30.32 -16.33
CA VAL A 358 -2.99 29.83 -15.45
C VAL A 358 -3.55 29.64 -14.04
N ALA A 359 -3.24 28.52 -13.40
CA ALA A 359 -3.45 28.29 -11.98
C ALA A 359 -2.12 28.03 -11.28
N VAL A 360 -1.88 28.71 -10.16
CA VAL A 360 -0.72 28.53 -9.30
C VAL A 360 -1.18 27.97 -7.97
N ILE A 361 -0.91 26.68 -7.75
CA ILE A 361 -1.34 25.95 -6.56
C ILE A 361 -0.17 25.94 -5.59
N CYS A 362 -0.28 26.73 -4.52
CA CYS A 362 0.72 26.86 -3.47
C CYS A 362 0.49 25.80 -2.40
N ASP A 363 1.56 25.27 -1.81
CA ASP A 363 1.50 24.29 -0.71
C ASP A 363 0.54 23.11 -0.99
N GLY A 364 0.55 22.62 -2.23
CA GLY A 364 -0.39 21.60 -2.68
C GLY A 364 -0.48 20.39 -1.75
N THR A 365 -1.71 19.97 -1.44
CA THR A 365 -2.09 18.90 -0.50
C THR A 365 -1.79 19.16 0.97
N MET A 366 -1.20 20.31 1.32
CA MET A 366 -0.96 20.70 2.71
C MET A 366 -2.15 21.50 3.27
N PRO A 367 -2.29 21.64 4.61
CA PRO A 367 -3.34 22.45 5.22
C PRO A 367 -3.34 23.94 4.80
N THR A 368 -2.23 24.45 4.28
CA THR A 368 -2.08 25.83 3.77
C THR A 368 -2.30 25.95 2.26
N GLU A 369 -2.81 24.90 1.60
CA GLU A 369 -3.08 24.91 0.16
C GLU A 369 -3.94 26.11 -0.24
N ARG A 370 -3.52 26.79 -1.32
CA ARG A 370 -4.33 27.81 -1.99
C ARG A 370 -4.04 27.86 -3.47
N THR A 371 -5.07 28.19 -4.25
CA THR A 371 -4.97 28.35 -5.70
C THR A 371 -5.09 29.82 -6.07
N VAL A 372 -4.13 30.30 -6.85
CA VAL A 372 -4.13 31.65 -7.44
C VAL A 372 -4.37 31.53 -8.94
N LEU A 373 -5.37 32.25 -9.45
CA LEU A 373 -5.74 32.23 -10.87
C LEU A 373 -5.19 33.48 -11.57
N ALA A 374 -4.65 33.29 -12.77
CA ALA A 374 -4.12 34.34 -13.62
C ALA A 374 -4.25 33.95 -15.10
N THR A 375 -3.86 34.83 -15.99
CA THR A 375 -3.54 34.51 -17.40
C THR A 375 -2.04 34.61 -17.60
N LEU A 376 -1.51 34.12 -18.73
CA LEU A 376 -0.09 34.31 -19.07
C LEU A 376 0.32 35.79 -19.01
N GLU A 377 -0.53 36.69 -19.52
CA GLU A 377 -0.28 38.14 -19.54
C GLU A 377 -0.28 38.77 -18.14
N THR A 378 -1.10 38.26 -17.22
CA THR A 378 -1.25 38.86 -15.86
C THR A 378 -0.39 38.18 -14.81
N LEU A 379 0.28 37.07 -15.15
CA LEU A 379 0.95 36.17 -14.19
C LEU A 379 1.94 36.89 -13.29
N GLU A 380 2.83 37.74 -13.82
CA GLU A 380 3.84 38.44 -13.04
C GLU A 380 3.22 39.32 -11.95
N LYS A 381 2.27 40.16 -12.34
CA LYS A 381 1.55 41.05 -11.42
C LYS A 381 0.81 40.25 -10.36
N THR A 382 0.08 39.21 -10.76
CA THR A 382 -0.69 38.38 -9.83
C THR A 382 0.21 37.65 -8.83
N LEU A 383 1.36 37.10 -9.25
CA LEU A 383 2.32 36.47 -8.33
C LEU A 383 2.84 37.45 -7.26
N GLY A 384 3.10 38.70 -7.66
CA GLY A 384 3.51 39.78 -6.76
C GLY A 384 2.42 40.22 -5.78
N ASP A 385 1.22 40.52 -6.29
CA ASP A 385 0.07 40.97 -5.51
C ASP A 385 -0.34 39.90 -4.47
N GLU A 386 -0.36 38.64 -4.88
CA GLU A 386 -0.71 37.48 -4.05
C GLU A 386 0.47 36.93 -3.22
N LYS A 387 1.65 37.54 -3.33
CA LYS A 387 2.88 37.16 -2.60
C LYS A 387 3.17 35.66 -2.67
N VAL A 388 3.06 35.07 -3.85
CA VAL A 388 3.28 33.62 -4.05
C VAL A 388 4.72 33.25 -3.68
N GLN A 389 4.87 32.16 -2.93
CA GLN A 389 6.17 31.60 -2.53
C GLN A 389 6.25 30.12 -2.91
N PRO A 390 7.47 29.58 -3.15
CA PRO A 390 7.66 28.14 -3.28
C PRO A 390 7.35 27.41 -1.95
N PRO A 391 6.88 26.14 -2.00
CA PRO A 391 6.61 25.34 -3.20
C PRO A 391 5.25 25.64 -3.85
N ALA A 392 5.22 25.67 -5.18
CA ALA A 392 3.97 25.76 -5.94
C ALA A 392 4.06 25.00 -7.27
N ILE A 393 2.90 24.53 -7.75
CA ILE A 393 2.71 23.93 -9.07
C ILE A 393 1.96 24.94 -9.94
N ILE A 394 2.50 25.23 -11.12
CA ILE A 394 1.87 26.16 -12.07
C ILE A 394 1.28 25.34 -13.22
N VAL A 395 -0.03 25.43 -13.43
CA VAL A 395 -0.76 24.76 -14.51
C VAL A 395 -1.16 25.83 -15.53
N ILE A 396 -0.81 25.64 -16.80
CA ILE A 396 -1.07 26.59 -17.90
C ILE A 396 -1.86 25.86 -19.01
N GLY A 397 -3.06 26.33 -19.29
CA GLY A 397 -3.90 25.82 -20.38
C GLY A 397 -5.39 25.88 -20.07
N GLU A 398 -6.20 25.59 -21.08
CA GLU A 398 -7.67 25.70 -21.01
C GLU A 398 -8.32 24.76 -19.96
N VAL A 399 -7.62 23.72 -19.49
CA VAL A 399 -8.10 22.89 -18.37
C VAL A 399 -8.33 23.70 -17.08
N VAL A 400 -7.63 24.81 -16.90
CA VAL A 400 -7.86 25.72 -15.77
C VAL A 400 -9.21 26.44 -15.91
N ARG A 401 -9.59 26.86 -17.13
CA ARG A 401 -10.91 27.44 -17.41
C ARG A 401 -12.01 26.40 -17.25
N VAL A 402 -11.79 25.14 -17.62
CA VAL A 402 -12.75 24.06 -17.37
C VAL A 402 -13.04 23.91 -15.87
N ALA A 403 -12.01 24.01 -15.02
CA ALA A 403 -12.16 23.93 -13.57
C ALA A 403 -12.76 25.21 -12.94
N HIS A 404 -12.46 26.38 -13.52
CA HIS A 404 -12.85 27.70 -13.01
C HIS A 404 -13.51 28.58 -14.08
N PRO A 405 -14.69 28.20 -14.61
CA PRO A 405 -15.31 28.89 -15.74
C PRO A 405 -15.70 30.34 -15.42
N ASP A 406 -16.07 30.64 -14.17
CA ASP A 406 -16.51 31.97 -13.75
C ASP A 406 -15.35 32.98 -13.62
N SER A 407 -14.10 32.51 -13.71
CA SER A 407 -12.90 33.34 -13.51
C SER A 407 -12.25 33.80 -14.83
N PHE A 408 -12.70 33.32 -15.99
CA PHE A 408 -12.00 33.50 -17.27
C PHE A 408 -12.89 33.77 -18.47
#